data_AF-A0A2T4DA71-F1
#
_entry.id   AF-A0A2T4DA71-F1
#
_cell.length_a   1.000
_cell.length_b   1.000
_cell.length_c   1.000
_cell.angle_alpha   90.00
_cell.angle_beta   90.00
_cell.angle_gamma   90.00
#
_symmetry.space_group_name_H-M   'P 1'
#
loop_
_entity.id
_entity.type
_entity.pdbx_description
1 polymer ?
#
loop_
_entity_poly.entity_id
_entity_poly.type
_entity_poly.pdbx_seq_one_letter_code
_entity_poly.pdbx_strand_id
1 'polypeptide(L)' 'LDINMPIVDGFVFLYEFEKFSDTVKDKCKVIILSSSDNKRDIDKIVNNDHVIKFITKPLTENALNEIRSLDLH' A
#
# COMPACT_ATOMS: atom_id res chain seq x y z
N LEU A 1 1.36 4.53 -0.79
CA LEU A 1 0.41 4.60 -1.91
C LEU A 1 -0.92 5.09 -1.39
N ASP A 2 -1.37 6.26 -1.85
CA ASP A 2 -2.74 6.71 -1.60
C ASP A 2 -3.68 5.99 -2.58
N ILE A 3 -4.83 5.53 -2.11
CA ILE A 3 -5.82 4.88 -2.99
C ILE A 3 -6.60 5.92 -3.78
N ASN A 4 -6.91 7.06 -3.17
CA ASN A 4 -7.74 8.10 -3.77
C ASN A 4 -6.84 9.16 -4.42
N MET A 5 -6.01 8.73 -5.38
CA MET A 5 -5.15 9.61 -6.16
C MET A 5 -5.89 10.17 -7.39
N PRO A 6 -5.63 11.44 -7.77
CA PRO A 6 -6.14 11.99 -9.03
C PRO A 6 -5.43 11.35 -10.23
N ILE A 7 -6.12 11.29 -11.38
CA ILE A 7 -5.64 10.77 -12.68
C ILE A 7 -5.48 9.24 -12.70
N VAL A 8 -4.67 8.68 -11.80
CA VAL A 8 -4.45 7.23 -11.65
C VAL A 8 -4.75 6.87 -10.20
N ASP A 9 -5.77 6.05 -9.97
CA ASP A 9 -6.08 5.58 -8.62
C ASP A 9 -5.08 4.51 -8.15
N GLY A 10 -5.04 4.28 -6.83
CA GLY A 10 -4.09 3.33 -6.25
C GLY A 10 -4.31 1.88 -6.66
N PHE A 11 -5.51 1.49 -7.11
CA PHE A 11 -5.75 0.14 -7.61
C PHE A 11 -5.12 -0.07 -8.98
N VAL A 12 -5.28 0.92 -9.88
CA VAL A 12 -4.63 0.91 -11.19
C VAL A 12 -3.11 0.91 -11.02
N PHE A 13 -2.58 1.69 -10.07
CA PHE A 13 -1.16 1.64 -9.74
C PHE A 13 -0.71 0.23 -9.35
N LEU A 14 -1.43 -0.45 -8.44
CA LEU A 14 -1.07 -1.81 -8.02
C LEU A 14 -1.11 -2.80 -9.19
N TYR A 15 -2.11 -2.71 -10.05
CA TYR A 15 -2.22 -3.55 -11.25
C TYR A 15 -1.06 -3.35 -12.23
N GLU A 16 -0.66 -2.10 -12.48
CA GLU A 16 0.52 -1.82 -13.31
C GLU A 16 1.82 -2.21 -12.59
N PHE A 17 1.86 -2.07 -11.26
CA PHE A 17 3.01 -2.43 -10.45
C PHE A 17 3.32 -3.93 -10.52
N GLU A 18 2.30 -4.78 -10.53
CA GLU A 18 2.45 -6.25 -10.66
C GLU A 18 3.13 -6.68 -11.96
N LYS A 19 3.02 -5.86 -13.02
CA LYS A 19 3.62 -6.14 -14.33
C LYS A 19 5.13 -5.85 -14.39
N PHE A 20 5.69 -5.18 -13.38
CA PHE A 20 7.14 -5.03 -13.31
C PHE A 20 7.84 -6.36 -13.00
N SER A 21 9.12 -6.44 -13.34
CA SER A 21 9.94 -7.61 -13.02
C SER A 21 10.07 -7.79 -11.51
N ASP A 22 10.25 -9.04 -11.08
CA ASP A 22 10.42 -9.37 -9.66
C ASP A 22 11.60 -8.62 -9.04
N THR A 23 12.66 -8.37 -9.82
CA THR A 23 13.80 -7.54 -9.36
C THR A 23 13.42 -6.13 -8.91
N VAL A 24 12.39 -5.53 -9.52
CA VAL A 24 11.86 -4.22 -9.12
C VAL A 24 10.94 -4.38 -7.93
N LYS A 25 10.00 -5.34 -8.00
CA LYS A 25 9.00 -5.57 -6.96
C LYS A 25 9.65 -5.94 -5.62
N ASP A 26 10.69 -6.78 -5.62
CA ASP A 26 11.42 -7.21 -4.43
C ASP A 26 12.18 -6.06 -3.73
N LYS A 27 12.46 -4.97 -4.46
CA LYS A 27 13.10 -3.77 -3.90
C LYS A 27 12.11 -2.71 -3.44
N CYS A 28 10.81 -2.94 -3.64
CA CYS A 28 9.78 -1.96 -3.37
C CYS A 28 8.74 -2.54 -2.40
N LYS A 29 8.67 -1.97 -1.20
CA LYS A 29 7.61 -2.27 -0.23
C LYS A 29 6.45 -1.29 -0.43
N VAL A 30 5.23 -1.81 -0.60
CA VAL A 30 4.04 -0.97 -0.80
C VAL A 30 3.19 -0.91 0.46
N ILE A 31 2.99 0.30 0.98
CA ILE A 31 2.07 0.59 2.09
C ILE A 31 0.94 1.45 1.59
N ILE A 32 -0.28 1.12 2.00
CA ILE A 32 -1.50 1.76 1.54
C ILE A 32 -1.97 2.77 2.59
N LEU A 33 -2.36 3.96 2.14
CA LEU A 33 -2.89 5.03 2.99
C LEU A 33 -4.24 5.48 2.44
N SER A 34 -5.34 5.19 3.14
CA SER A 34 -6.69 5.53 2.65
C SER A 34 -7.63 6.02 3.77
N SER A 35 -8.60 6.84 3.40
CA SER A 35 -9.74 7.21 4.28
C SER A 35 -10.91 6.25 4.12
N SER A 36 -10.83 5.29 3.19
CA SER A 36 -11.92 4.35 2.91
C SER A 36 -12.05 3.34 4.05
N ASP A 37 -13.27 3.20 4.55
CA ASP A 37 -13.72 2.18 5.49
C ASP A 37 -14.44 1.00 4.78
N ASN A 38 -14.49 1.04 3.43
CA ASN A 38 -15.12 -0.01 2.65
C ASN A 38 -14.28 -1.30 2.70
N LYS A 39 -14.72 -2.25 3.54
CA LYS A 39 -14.09 -3.57 3.70
C LYS A 39 -13.79 -4.28 2.38
N ARG A 40 -14.68 -4.18 1.38
CA ARG A 40 -14.47 -4.86 0.08
C ARG A 40 -13.25 -4.36 -0.67
N ASP A 41 -12.94 -3.08 -0.52
CA ASP A 41 -11.79 -2.44 -1.15
C ASP A 41 -10.52 -2.80 -0.40
N ILE A 42 -10.59 -2.82 0.94
CA ILE A 42 -9.50 -3.24 1.81
C ILE A 42 -9.13 -4.71 1.55
N ASP A 43 -10.11 -5.61 1.47
CA ASP A 43 -9.87 -7.04 1.26
C ASP A 43 -9.16 -7.30 -0.07
N LYS A 44 -9.50 -6.57 -1.14
CA LYS A 44 -8.80 -6.67 -2.44
C LYS A 44 -7.35 -6.22 -2.36
N ILE A 45 -7.07 -5.19 -1.56
CA ILE A 45 -5.74 -4.62 -1.38
C ILE A 45 -4.87 -5.51 -0.51
N VAL A 46 -5.42 -6.03 0.59
CA VAL A 46 -4.68 -6.86 1.57
C VAL A 46 -4.35 -8.23 0.98
N ASN A 47 -5.12 -8.72 0.00
CA ASN A 47 -4.81 -9.95 -0.72
C ASN A 47 -3.72 -9.79 -1.79
N ASN A 48 -3.12 -8.60 -1.94
CA ASN A 48 -2.00 -8.40 -2.84
C ASN A 48 -0.68 -8.71 -2.11
N ASP A 49 0.09 -9.67 -2.62
CA ASP A 49 1.33 -10.13 -1.99
C ASP A 49 2.40 -9.04 -1.82
N HIS A 50 2.32 -7.95 -2.59
CA HIS A 50 3.27 -6.84 -2.53
C HIS A 50 2.84 -5.72 -1.56
N VAL A 51 1.63 -5.79 -1.00
CA VAL A 51 1.12 -4.84 -0.01
C VAL A 51 1.47 -5.32 1.39
N ILE A 52 2.38 -4.61 2.04
CA ILE A 52 2.87 -5.00 3.37
C ILE A 52 1.98 -4.49 4.51
N LYS A 53 1.23 -3.40 4.28
CA LYS A 53 0.39 -2.78 5.32
C LYS A 53 -0.67 -1.84 4.75
N PHE A 54 -1.81 -1.77 5.43
CA PHE A 54 -2.84 -0.76 5.23
C PHE A 54 -2.89 0.18 6.44
N ILE A 55 -2.96 1.49 6.18
CA ILE A 55 -3.03 2.55 7.18
C ILE A 55 -4.22 3.44 6.87
N THR A 56 -5.05 3.67 7.88
CA THR A 56 -6.16 4.61 7.77
C THR A 56 -5.64 6.04 7.94
N LYS A 57 -6.13 6.96 7.11
CA LYS A 57 -5.84 8.40 7.26
C LYS A 57 -6.44 8.95 8.57
N PRO A 58 -5.85 9.99 9.18
CA PRO A 58 -4.61 10.65 8.78
C PRO A 58 -3.38 9.81 9.13
N LEU A 59 -2.29 10.01 8.40
CA LEU A 59 -1.01 9.39 8.73
C LEU A 59 -0.52 9.94 10.08
N THR A 60 -0.38 9.07 11.07
CA THR A 60 0.09 9.43 12.42
C THR A 60 1.57 9.10 12.60
N GLU A 61 2.21 9.79 13.55
CA GLU A 61 3.61 9.52 13.91
C GLU A 61 3.79 8.09 14.44
N ASN A 62 2.82 7.57 15.19
CA ASN A 62 2.82 6.17 15.64
C ASN A 62 2.83 5.20 14.46
N ALA A 63 1.97 5.41 13.46
CA ALA A 63 1.93 4.57 12.27
C ALA A 63 3.26 4.62 11.50
N LEU A 64 3.89 5.79 11.41
CA LEU A 64 5.23 5.95 10.81
C LEU A 64 6.32 5.20 11.58
N ASN A 65 6.29 5.24 12.91
CA ASN A 65 7.25 4.52 13.75
C ASN A 65 7.10 3.00 13.60
N GLU A 66 5.87 2.50 13.50
CA GLU A 66 5.62 1.08 13.21
C GLU A 66 6.18 0.68 11.84
N ILE A 67 6.01 1.52 10.80
CA ILE A 67 6.57 1.26 9.48
C ILE A 67 8.10 1.16 9.54
N ARG A 68 8.76 2.10 10.22
CA ARG A 68 10.23 2.08 10.38
C ARG A 68 10.73 0.81 11.05
N SER A 69 9.96 0.25 11.98
CA SER A 69 10.32 -1.00 12.65
C SER A 69 10.23 -2.23 11.73
N LEU A 70 9.37 -2.21 10.70
CA LEU A 70 9.22 -3.29 9.72
C LEU A 70 10.37 -3.34 8.71
N ASP A 71 11.13 -2.26 8.54
CA ASP A 71 12.29 -2.19 7.64
C ASP A 71 13.61 -2.61 8.30
N LEU A 72 13.59 -2.89 9.61
CA LEU A 72 14.78 -3.28 10.40
C LEU A 72 15.00 -4.81 10.45
N HIS A 73 14.26 -5.58 9.67
CA HIS A 73 14.38 -7.03 9.51
C HIS A 73 14.42 -7.42 8.03
#